data_AF-A0A950DSQ6-F1
#
_entry.id   AF-A0A950DSQ6-F1
#
_cell.length_a   1.000
_cell.length_b   1.000
_cell.length_c   1.000
_cell.angle_alpha   90.00
_cell.angle_beta   90.00
_cell.angle_gamma   90.00
#
_symmetry.space_group_name_H-M   'P 1'
#
loop_
_entity.id
_entity.type
_entity.pdbx_description
1 polymer ?
#
loop_
_entity_poly.entity_id
_entity_poly.type
_entity_poly.pdbx_seq_one_letter_code
_entity_poly.pdbx_strand_id
1 'polypeptide(L)'
;RIVAVIDWEMATIGDPLCDLGLLLVYWADNEEDAAARTLHGRAITVEDGFLHRDEMLARYAASTSRDLSALAWYVALGAYKLAIIAEGIHARFLMGMTVGDGFDDIGRMVPPIVDGALDTLQHLAAT
;
A
#
# COMPACT_ATOMS: atom_id res chain seq x y z
N ARG A 1 -11.51 -13.17 17.27
CA ARG A 1 -10.78 -12.46 18.34
C ARG A 1 -9.34 -12.26 17.88
N ILE A 2 -8.82 -11.03 17.89
CA ILE A 2 -7.40 -10.77 17.64
C ILE A 2 -6.64 -11.05 18.95
N VAL A 3 -5.56 -11.83 18.89
CA VAL A 3 -4.78 -12.23 20.07
C VAL A 3 -3.41 -11.56 20.15
N ALA A 4 -2.87 -11.10 19.01
CA ALA A 4 -1.62 -10.36 18.92
C ALA A 4 -1.60 -9.50 17.64
N VAL A 5 -0.87 -8.39 17.71
CA VAL A 5 -0.37 -7.62 16.56
C VAL A 5 1.15 -7.67 16.66
N ILE A 6 1.82 -8.10 15.59
CA ILE A 6 3.27 -8.34 15.57
C ILE A 6 3.94 -7.39 14.56
N ASP A 7 5.26 -7.45 14.47
CA ASP A 7 6.05 -6.66 13.50
C ASP A 7 6.00 -5.14 13.73
N TRP A 8 6.42 -4.73 14.95
CA TRP A 8 6.40 -3.33 15.40
C TRP A 8 7.69 -2.56 15.05
N GLU A 9 8.59 -3.10 14.24
CA GLU A 9 9.91 -2.49 14.00
C GLU A 9 9.83 -1.14 13.28
N MET A 10 8.75 -0.89 12.54
CA MET A 10 8.48 0.37 11.86
C MET A 10 7.48 1.28 12.59
N ALA A 11 7.02 0.89 13.78
CA ALA A 11 6.01 1.65 14.50
C ALA A 11 6.56 2.98 15.04
N THR A 12 5.77 4.04 14.88
CA THR A 12 6.13 5.38 15.35
C THR A 12 4.87 6.21 15.65
N ILE A 13 5.05 7.40 16.22
CA ILE A 13 3.96 8.37 16.40
C ILE A 13 3.80 9.14 15.07
N GLY A 14 2.59 9.15 14.52
CA GLY A 14 2.29 9.82 13.26
C GLY A 14 0.79 10.03 13.03
N ASP A 15 0.44 10.58 11.87
CA ASP A 15 -0.97 10.67 11.45
C ASP A 15 -1.52 9.26 11.13
N PRO A 16 -2.61 8.80 11.75
CA PRO A 16 -3.20 7.49 11.48
C PRO A 16 -3.60 7.26 10.02
N LEU A 17 -3.86 8.34 9.26
CA LEU A 17 -4.21 8.21 7.85
C LEU A 17 -3.02 7.73 7.00
N CYS A 18 -1.78 7.86 7.48
CA CYS A 18 -0.62 7.24 6.84
C CYS A 18 -0.74 5.71 6.82
N ASP A 19 -1.18 5.11 7.94
CA ASP A 19 -1.36 3.66 8.04
C ASP A 19 -2.57 3.20 7.22
N LEU A 20 -3.68 3.96 7.26
CA LEU A 20 -4.86 3.66 6.45
C LEU A 20 -4.56 3.77 4.94
N GLY A 21 -3.82 4.80 4.53
CA GLY A 21 -3.38 4.98 3.14
C GLY A 21 -2.48 3.84 2.67
N LEU A 22 -1.51 3.43 3.50
CA LEU A 22 -0.67 2.28 3.20
C LEU A 22 -1.46 0.97 3.15
N LEU A 23 -2.42 0.76 4.06
CA LEU A 23 -3.31 -0.40 4.03
C LEU A 23 -4.05 -0.49 2.68
N LEU A 24 -4.56 0.63 2.19
CA LEU A 24 -5.30 0.70 0.92
C LEU A 24 -4.44 0.40 -0.31
N VAL A 25 -3.13 0.66 -0.26
CA VAL A 25 -2.21 0.25 -1.34
C VAL A 25 -2.19 -1.27 -1.52
N TYR A 26 -2.43 -2.02 -0.44
CA TYR A 26 -2.52 -3.50 -0.46
C TYR A 26 -3.95 -4.04 -0.52
N TRP A 27 -4.97 -3.18 -0.41
CA TRP A 27 -6.36 -3.60 -0.32
C TRP A 27 -7.01 -3.56 -1.70
N ALA A 28 -7.10 -4.71 -2.36
CA ALA A 28 -7.78 -4.89 -3.63
C ALA A 28 -9.19 -5.47 -3.43
N ASP A 29 -10.14 -5.01 -4.23
CA ASP A 29 -11.51 -5.52 -4.32
C ASP A 29 -11.62 -6.69 -5.32
N ASN A 30 -10.71 -6.75 -6.30
CA ASN A 30 -10.68 -7.79 -7.33
C ASN A 30 -9.26 -7.92 -7.92
N GLU A 31 -9.02 -8.94 -8.75
CA GLU A 31 -7.68 -9.23 -9.32
C GLU A 31 -7.21 -8.21 -10.39
N GLU A 32 -8.12 -7.39 -10.93
CA GLU A 32 -7.80 -6.36 -11.92
C GLU A 32 -7.34 -5.04 -11.27
N ASP A 33 -7.59 -4.85 -9.98
CA ASP A 33 -7.16 -3.66 -9.25
C ASP A 33 -5.64 -3.51 -9.26
N ALA A 34 -5.15 -2.28 -9.38
CA ALA A 34 -3.71 -1.99 -9.24
C ALA A 34 -3.16 -2.47 -7.89
N ALA A 35 -3.95 -2.40 -6.82
CA ALA A 35 -3.63 -2.92 -5.49
C ALA A 35 -3.49 -4.46 -5.44
N ALA A 36 -4.00 -5.18 -6.45
CA ALA A 36 -3.87 -6.64 -6.52
C ALA A 36 -2.48 -7.08 -6.96
N ARG A 37 -1.66 -6.17 -7.51
CA ARG A 37 -0.32 -6.41 -8.04
C ARG A 37 0.75 -5.63 -7.27
N THR A 38 0.87 -5.89 -5.97
CA THR A 38 1.88 -5.25 -5.10
C THR A 38 3.14 -6.10 -4.99
N LEU A 39 4.15 -5.60 -4.26
CA LEU A 39 5.46 -6.27 -4.08
C LEU A 39 5.38 -7.73 -3.62
N HIS A 40 4.27 -8.14 -3.01
CA HIS A 40 4.11 -9.49 -2.45
C HIS A 40 3.30 -10.43 -3.37
N GLY A 41 3.03 -10.02 -4.62
CA GLY A 41 2.20 -10.77 -5.54
C GLY A 41 0.72 -10.46 -5.38
N ARG A 42 -0.12 -11.50 -5.26
CA ARG A 42 -1.58 -11.39 -5.23
C ARG A 42 -2.06 -10.87 -3.87
N ALA A 43 -2.89 -9.81 -3.88
CA ALA A 43 -3.56 -9.33 -2.69
C ALA A 43 -4.53 -10.40 -2.15
N ILE A 44 -4.43 -10.76 -0.87
CA ILE A 44 -5.33 -11.74 -0.24
C ILE A 44 -6.76 -11.19 -0.03
N THR A 45 -6.93 -9.88 -0.09
CA THR A 45 -8.21 -9.20 0.14
C THR A 45 -9.23 -9.44 -0.98
N VAL A 46 -8.82 -10.00 -2.12
CA VAL A 46 -9.72 -10.41 -3.21
C VAL A 46 -10.48 -11.70 -2.89
N GLU A 47 -10.09 -12.40 -1.83
CA GLU A 47 -10.70 -13.68 -1.44
C GLU A 47 -12.01 -13.50 -0.67
N ASP A 48 -12.86 -14.52 -0.72
CA ASP A 48 -14.12 -14.55 0.00
C ASP A 48 -13.93 -14.31 1.51
N GLY A 49 -14.77 -13.44 2.07
CA GLY A 49 -14.78 -13.11 3.50
C GLY A 49 -13.98 -11.88 3.88
N PHE A 50 -13.24 -11.27 2.95
CA PHE A 50 -12.71 -9.92 3.12
C PHE A 50 -13.77 -8.87 2.79
N LEU A 51 -13.66 -7.70 3.41
CA LEU A 51 -14.52 -6.56 3.11
C LEU A 51 -14.06 -5.90 1.81
N HIS A 52 -15.01 -5.38 1.04
CA HIS A 52 -14.69 -4.42 0.00
C HIS A 52 -14.10 -3.14 0.61
N ARG A 53 -13.34 -2.40 -0.20
CA ARG A 53 -12.67 -1.16 0.21
C ARG A 53 -13.64 -0.17 0.85
N ASP A 54 -14.79 0.05 0.22
CA ASP A 54 -15.81 0.97 0.72
C ASP A 54 -16.42 0.50 2.06
N GLU A 55 -16.61 -0.81 2.24
CA GLU A 55 -17.11 -1.39 3.49
C GLU A 55 -16.07 -1.26 4.62
N MET A 56 -14.80 -1.51 4.29
CA MET A 56 -13.67 -1.32 5.22
C MET A 56 -13.57 0.14 5.66
N LEU A 57 -13.67 1.09 4.72
CA LEU A 57 -13.63 2.52 5.00
C LEU A 57 -14.84 2.98 5.80
N ALA A 58 -16.04 2.50 5.48
CA ALA A 58 -17.25 2.79 6.26
C ALA A 58 -17.10 2.30 7.70
N ARG A 59 -16.52 1.11 7.90
CA ARG A 59 -16.23 0.57 9.24
C ARG A 59 -15.21 1.42 9.99
N TYR A 60 -14.13 1.84 9.32
CA TYR A 60 -13.11 2.70 9.92
C TYR A 60 -13.71 4.06 10.33
N ALA A 61 -14.46 4.71 9.43
CA ALA A 61 -15.13 5.98 9.67
C ALA A 61 -16.15 5.89 10.83
N ALA A 62 -16.93 4.82 10.91
CA ALA A 62 -17.88 4.63 12.01
C ALA A 62 -17.22 4.47 13.39
N SER A 63 -15.95 4.05 13.43
CA SER A 63 -15.20 3.80 14.67
C SER A 63 -14.29 4.96 15.09
N THR A 64 -14.19 6.03 14.28
CA THR A 64 -13.27 7.15 14.51
C THR A 64 -13.94 8.49 14.22
N SER A 65 -13.38 9.59 14.71
CA SER A 65 -13.81 10.95 14.36
C SER A 65 -12.92 11.57 13.27
N ARG A 66 -12.23 10.75 12.47
CA ARG A 66 -11.24 11.21 11.50
C ARG A 66 -11.92 11.65 10.21
N ASP A 67 -11.45 12.77 9.65
CA ASP A 67 -11.81 13.18 8.30
C ASP A 67 -11.01 12.35 7.29
N LEU A 68 -11.71 11.69 6.37
CA LEU A 68 -11.12 10.85 5.32
C LEU A 68 -11.07 11.56 3.97
N SER A 69 -11.43 12.85 3.90
CA SER A 69 -11.45 13.64 2.65
C SER A 69 -10.09 13.66 1.93
N ALA A 70 -8.99 13.65 2.68
CA ALA A 70 -7.63 13.67 2.15
C ALA A 70 -7.06 12.27 1.85
N LEU A 71 -7.85 11.20 1.93
CA LEU A 71 -7.33 9.83 1.91
C LEU A 71 -6.57 9.49 0.63
N ALA A 72 -6.99 10.01 -0.52
CA ALA A 72 -6.29 9.78 -1.78
C ALA A 72 -4.83 10.32 -1.76
N TRP A 73 -4.55 11.40 -1.03
CA TRP A 73 -3.19 11.88 -0.82
C TRP A 73 -2.36 10.88 0.00
N TYR A 74 -2.96 10.31 1.07
CA TYR A 74 -2.30 9.32 1.90
C TYR A 74 -2.05 7.99 1.16
N VAL A 75 -2.96 7.60 0.26
CA VAL A 75 -2.76 6.44 -0.62
C VAL A 75 -1.57 6.68 -1.56
N ALA A 76 -1.48 7.86 -2.17
CA ALA A 76 -0.34 8.22 -3.01
C ALA A 76 0.98 8.26 -2.22
N LEU A 77 0.97 8.79 -0.99
CA LEU A 77 2.12 8.73 -0.09
C LEU A 77 2.51 7.27 0.25
N GLY A 78 1.54 6.42 0.53
CA GLY A 78 1.74 4.99 0.79
C GLY A 78 2.37 4.27 -0.41
N ALA A 79 1.88 4.55 -1.61
CA ALA A 79 2.43 4.01 -2.85
C ALA A 79 3.87 4.51 -3.09
N TYR A 80 4.15 5.79 -2.85
CA TYR A 80 5.51 6.33 -2.93
C TYR A 80 6.45 5.66 -1.91
N LYS A 81 6.01 5.46 -0.67
CA LYS A 81 6.75 4.69 0.34
C LYS A 81 7.04 3.27 -0.15
N LEU A 82 6.07 2.61 -0.80
CA LEU A 82 6.24 1.28 -1.35
C LEU A 82 7.29 1.25 -2.48
N ALA A 83 7.28 2.25 -3.36
CA ALA A 83 8.29 2.41 -4.41
C ALA A 83 9.70 2.59 -3.83
N ILE A 84 9.86 3.36 -2.74
CA ILE A 84 11.15 3.48 -2.05
C ILE A 84 11.64 2.14 -1.50
N ILE A 85 10.74 1.36 -0.89
CA ILE A 85 11.08 0.03 -0.37
C ILE A 85 11.52 -0.90 -1.51
N ALA A 86 10.76 -0.93 -2.59
CA ALA A 86 11.06 -1.70 -3.79
C ALA A 86 12.42 -1.33 -4.39
N GLU A 87 12.69 -0.03 -4.56
CA GLU A 87 13.97 0.46 -5.08
C GLU A 87 15.12 0.12 -4.14
N GLY A 88 14.92 0.21 -2.83
CA GLY A 88 15.92 -0.22 -1.84
C GLY A 88 16.24 -1.72 -1.91
N ILE A 89 15.24 -2.57 -2.18
CA ILE A 89 15.44 -4.00 -2.42
C ILE A 89 16.20 -4.21 -3.73
N HIS A 90 15.81 -3.52 -4.81
CA HIS A 90 16.49 -3.60 -6.10
C HIS A 90 17.96 -3.18 -6.01
N ALA A 91 18.26 -2.09 -5.31
CA ALA A 91 19.63 -1.63 -5.08
C ALA A 91 20.48 -2.69 -4.35
N ARG A 92 19.94 -3.34 -3.31
CA ARG A 92 20.64 -4.44 -2.61
C ARG A 92 20.85 -5.65 -3.51
N PHE A 93 19.88 -5.98 -4.38
CA PHE A 93 20.03 -7.05 -5.36
C PHE A 93 21.18 -6.76 -6.33
N LEU A 94 21.25 -5.55 -6.90
CA LEU A 94 22.35 -5.14 -7.79
C LEU A 94 23.73 -5.19 -7.11
N MET A 95 23.78 -5.04 -5.78
CA MET A 95 25.00 -5.15 -4.98
C MET A 95 25.32 -6.60 -4.56
N GLY A 96 24.50 -7.59 -4.93
CA GLY A 96 24.66 -8.97 -4.50
C GLY A 96 24.39 -9.19 -3.00
N MET A 97 23.59 -8.33 -2.37
CA MET A 97 23.29 -8.34 -0.93
C MET A 97 21.95 -9.00 -0.58
N THR A 98 21.30 -9.67 -1.54
CA THR A 98 20.06 -10.44 -1.31
C THR A 98 20.36 -11.91 -1.10
N VAL A 99 19.49 -12.60 -0.35
CA VAL A 99 19.57 -14.05 -0.12
C VAL A 99 18.34 -14.71 -0.74
N GLY A 100 18.55 -15.65 -1.66
CA GLY A 100 17.47 -16.31 -2.41
C GLY A 100 17.19 -15.67 -3.77
N ASP A 101 16.22 -16.25 -4.48
CA ASP A 101 15.80 -15.82 -5.83
C ASP A 101 14.59 -14.86 -5.77
N GLY A 102 14.21 -14.29 -6.91
CA GLY A 102 12.98 -13.48 -7.07
C GLY A 102 13.14 -11.97 -6.85
N PHE A 103 14.38 -11.48 -6.75
CA PHE A 103 14.68 -10.05 -6.59
C PHE A 103 14.98 -9.33 -7.91
N ASP A 104 15.17 -10.08 -9.00
CA ASP A 104 15.57 -9.60 -10.32
C ASP A 104 14.50 -8.76 -11.02
N ASP A 105 13.22 -9.00 -10.72
CA ASP A 105 12.10 -8.23 -11.28
C ASP A 105 11.62 -7.08 -10.38
N ILE A 106 12.10 -6.96 -9.13
CA ILE A 106 11.59 -5.97 -8.16
C ILE A 106 11.74 -4.53 -8.67
N GLY A 107 12.86 -4.20 -9.31
CA GLY A 107 13.09 -2.87 -9.88
C GLY A 107 12.05 -2.49 -10.95
N ARG A 108 11.49 -3.47 -11.67
CA ARG A 108 10.47 -3.23 -12.71
C ARG A 108 9.12 -2.79 -12.14
N MET A 109 8.90 -3.02 -10.85
CA MET A 109 7.67 -2.61 -10.16
C MET A 109 7.70 -1.14 -9.74
N VAL A 110 8.89 -0.52 -9.65
CA VAL A 110 9.04 0.85 -9.14
C VAL A 110 8.33 1.88 -10.03
N PRO A 111 8.55 1.95 -11.36
CA PRO A 111 7.92 2.99 -12.18
C PRO A 111 6.39 2.94 -12.16
N PRO A 112 5.72 1.77 -12.35
CA PRO A 112 4.26 1.71 -12.30
C PRO A 112 3.65 2.17 -10.96
N ILE A 113 4.33 1.90 -9.84
CA ILE A 113 3.85 2.34 -8.52
C ILE A 113 3.95 3.86 -8.40
N VAL A 114 5.06 4.45 -8.86
CA VAL A 114 5.27 5.91 -8.83
C VAL A 114 4.30 6.63 -9.77
N ASP A 115 4.13 6.13 -10.99
CA ASP A 115 3.23 6.71 -11.99
C ASP A 115 1.78 6.70 -11.49
N GLY A 116 1.30 5.57 -10.94
CA GLY A 116 -0.05 5.49 -10.37
C GLY A 116 -0.28 6.41 -9.18
N ALA A 117 0.75 6.59 -8.33
CA ALA A 117 0.69 7.56 -7.23
C ALA A 117 0.60 9.00 -7.75
N LEU A 118 1.40 9.34 -8.77
CA LEU A 118 1.40 10.66 -9.38
C LEU A 118 0.07 10.98 -10.07
N ASP A 119 -0.49 10.02 -10.83
CA ASP A 119 -1.78 10.17 -11.50
C ASP A 119 -2.92 10.44 -10.51
N THR A 120 -2.88 9.77 -9.35
CA THR A 120 -3.84 9.99 -8.25
C THR A 120 -3.73 11.42 -7.72
N LEU A 121 -2.52 11.92 -7.48
CA LEU A 121 -2.30 13.29 -7.00
C LEU A 121 -2.71 14.35 -8.01
N GLN A 122 -2.46 14.12 -9.30
CA GLN A 122 -2.85 15.04 -10.37
C GLN A 122 -4.37 15.15 -10.49
N HIS A 123 -5.10 14.04 -10.35
CA HIS A 123 -6.57 14.08 -10.32
C HIS A 123 -7.10 14.86 -9.11
N LEU A 124 -6.51 14.68 -7.92
CA LEU A 124 -6.90 15.47 -6.75
C LEU A 124 -6.70 16.96 -6.94
N ALA A 125 -5.61 17.38 -7.57
CA ALA A 125 -5.33 18.79 -7.81
C ALA A 125 -6.27 19.44 -8.86
N ALA A 126 -6.94 18.62 -9.67
CA ALA A 126 -7.89 19.06 -10.69
C ALA A 126 -9.35 19.15 -10.20
N THR A 127 -9.63 18.72 -8.96
CA THR A 127 -10.97 18.67 -8.35
C THR A 127 -11.14 19.77 -7.31
#